data_AF-A0A5Q3LC13-F1
#
_entry.id   AF-A0A5Q3LC13-F1
#
_cell.length_a   1.000
_cell.length_b   1.000
_cell.length_c   1.000
_cell.angle_alpha   90.00
_cell.angle_beta   90.00
_cell.angle_gamma   90.00
#
_symmetry.space_group_name_H-M   'P 1'
#
loop_
_entity.id
_entity.type
_entity.pdbx_description
1 polymer ?
#
loop_
_entity_poly.entity_id
_entity_poly.type
_entity_poly.pdbx_seq_one_letter_code
_entity_poly.pdbx_strand_id
1 'polypeptide(L)'
;MANLQELLKHVPSSYQERFLEIRTLLADFCKKHLNDEYFQACERMAVEVCQEGTPVLRGKAASWASGVMYAIARVNFLTDPNQTPHMKAEEIAEGLGVSTATMYAKKRVIEDGLELIPFDPDFTIESRADSNPLNWLFELDGFIFDIRSAPVEIQMAAVESGLIPYIPEESLAEDEPDVLPFPTIQPQAPEESPQPRKQSRASKKKKKASKKSKKAGIIPSPSQPDLEGFRPLDAIPIRKRLYQLMIFLLGSDPPIWRRIQVKNCSLDKLHEHIQYAMGWTDSHMYQFITEDKRYGDPFLFEDDFDSQIHGDAPKVKFRDLIPESGESFRFVYEYDFGDGWEHGIEFEGCLEVKKGVRYPLCLEGENACPPEDIGGIWGYYDFLKALANPKHEGHEDAAEWVDGKFDPSAFSAKEATKMMQEGF
;
A
#
# COMPACT_ATOMS: atom_id res chain seq x y z
N MET A 1 2.19 -11.54 -27.91
CA MET A 1 3.06 -10.81 -28.87
C MET A 1 2.22 -9.85 -29.69
N ALA A 2 2.36 -8.55 -29.44
CA ALA A 2 1.77 -7.53 -30.30
C ALA A 2 2.37 -7.60 -31.70
N ASN A 3 1.55 -7.35 -32.72
CA ASN A 3 2.04 -7.29 -34.10
C ASN A 3 2.93 -6.03 -34.23
N LEU A 4 4.18 -6.18 -34.67
CA LEU A 4 5.10 -5.05 -34.88
C LEU A 4 4.49 -3.96 -35.76
N GLN A 5 3.70 -4.36 -36.77
CA GLN A 5 2.99 -3.43 -37.64
C GLN A 5 1.96 -2.59 -36.89
N GLU A 6 1.39 -3.12 -35.80
CA GLU A 6 0.45 -2.40 -34.94
C GLU A 6 1.18 -1.40 -34.04
N LEU A 7 2.25 -1.84 -33.37
CA LEU A 7 3.05 -0.97 -32.50
C LEU A 7 3.63 0.23 -33.26
N LEU A 8 4.09 0.04 -34.49
CA LEU A 8 4.60 1.13 -35.32
C LEU A 8 3.56 2.20 -35.66
N LYS A 9 2.25 1.90 -35.59
CA LYS A 9 1.20 2.92 -35.75
C LYS A 9 1.17 3.91 -34.60
N HIS A 10 1.61 3.48 -33.42
CA HIS A 10 1.69 4.30 -32.21
C HIS A 10 3.01 5.06 -32.09
N VAL A 11 3.99 4.80 -32.96
CA VAL A 11 5.28 5.49 -32.97
C VAL A 11 5.34 6.46 -34.16
N PRO A 12 5.59 7.77 -33.96
CA PRO A 12 5.72 8.73 -35.05
C PRO A 12 6.81 8.31 -36.04
N SER A 13 6.58 8.51 -37.35
CA SER A 13 7.48 8.03 -38.41
C SER A 13 8.94 8.46 -38.25
N SER A 14 9.20 9.63 -37.66
CA SER A 14 10.54 10.15 -37.37
C SER A 14 11.27 9.42 -36.22
N TYR A 15 10.54 8.65 -35.39
CA TYR A 15 11.07 7.91 -34.26
C TYR A 15 11.10 6.39 -34.51
N GLN A 16 10.43 5.89 -35.55
CA GLN A 16 10.32 4.45 -35.84
C GLN A 16 11.68 3.76 -35.99
N GLU A 17 12.66 4.39 -36.65
CA GLU A 17 14.01 3.82 -36.77
C GLU A 17 14.66 3.66 -35.39
N ARG A 18 14.59 4.69 -34.55
CA ARG A 18 15.13 4.66 -33.18
C ARG A 18 14.42 3.64 -32.29
N PHE A 19 13.09 3.53 -32.42
CA PHE A 19 12.30 2.51 -31.72
C PHE A 19 12.77 1.11 -32.09
N LEU A 20 12.96 0.82 -33.39
CA LEU A 20 13.43 -0.48 -33.86
C LEU A 20 14.85 -0.82 -33.37
N GLU A 21 15.75 0.15 -33.29
CA GLU A 21 17.09 -0.03 -32.70
C GLU A 21 16.99 -0.44 -31.22
N ILE A 22 16.21 0.30 -30.43
CA ILE A 22 16.03 0.03 -28.99
C ILE A 22 15.37 -1.33 -28.77
N ARG A 23 14.28 -1.60 -29.50
CA ARG A 23 13.55 -2.86 -29.45
C ARG A 23 14.44 -4.07 -29.77
N THR A 24 15.31 -3.95 -30.77
CA THR A 24 16.22 -5.05 -31.14
C THR A 24 17.19 -5.39 -30.00
N LEU A 25 17.76 -4.36 -29.36
CA LEU A 25 18.66 -4.54 -28.21
C LEU A 25 17.93 -5.16 -27.01
N LEU A 26 16.71 -4.71 -26.73
CA LEU A 26 15.87 -5.25 -25.65
C LEU A 26 15.46 -6.71 -25.92
N ALA A 27 15.12 -7.03 -27.16
CA ALA A 27 14.78 -8.40 -27.57
C ALA A 27 15.96 -9.35 -27.37
N ASP A 28 17.15 -8.96 -27.84
CA ASP A 28 18.36 -9.77 -27.70
C ASP A 28 18.75 -9.96 -26.23
N PHE A 29 18.65 -8.89 -25.43
CA PHE A 29 18.93 -8.94 -24.00
C PHE A 29 17.95 -9.86 -23.26
N CYS A 30 16.64 -9.63 -23.40
CA CYS A 30 15.62 -10.40 -22.68
C CYS A 30 15.64 -11.87 -23.08
N LYS A 31 15.83 -12.18 -24.37
CA LYS A 31 15.96 -13.56 -24.84
C LYS A 31 17.16 -14.29 -24.23
N LYS A 32 18.25 -13.58 -23.97
CA LYS A 32 19.48 -14.17 -23.46
C LYS A 32 19.51 -14.28 -21.93
N HIS A 33 18.89 -13.32 -21.24
CA HIS A 33 19.07 -13.11 -19.82
C HIS A 33 17.78 -13.18 -18.99
N LEU A 34 16.60 -13.00 -19.60
CA LEU A 34 15.30 -12.96 -18.93
C LEU A 34 14.29 -13.84 -19.68
N ASN A 35 13.11 -13.31 -20.02
CA ASN A 35 12.02 -14.00 -20.69
C ASN A 35 11.21 -13.04 -21.59
N ASP A 36 10.20 -13.60 -22.28
CA ASP A 36 9.37 -12.86 -23.22
C ASP A 36 8.42 -11.84 -22.55
N GLU A 37 8.09 -12.00 -21.26
CA GLU A 37 7.24 -11.03 -20.54
C GLU A 37 7.96 -9.71 -20.32
N TYR A 38 9.22 -9.77 -19.88
CA TYR A 38 10.08 -8.59 -19.75
C TYR A 38 10.29 -7.90 -21.08
N PHE A 39 10.46 -8.66 -22.17
CA PHE A 39 10.56 -8.07 -23.50
C PHE A 39 9.28 -7.33 -23.89
N GLN A 40 8.11 -7.91 -23.64
CA GLN A 40 6.82 -7.28 -23.95
C GLN A 40 6.57 -6.01 -23.14
N ALA A 41 6.92 -5.99 -21.85
CA ALA A 41 6.82 -4.78 -21.03
C ALA A 41 7.79 -3.69 -21.51
N CYS A 42 9.04 -4.06 -21.82
CA CYS A 42 10.03 -3.18 -22.44
C CYS A 42 9.59 -2.63 -23.80
N GLU A 43 8.92 -3.45 -24.62
CA GLU A 43 8.42 -3.06 -25.94
C GLU A 43 7.30 -2.01 -25.82
N ARG A 44 6.36 -2.19 -24.88
CA ARG A 44 5.32 -1.19 -24.55
C ARG A 44 5.95 0.12 -24.09
N MET A 45 6.88 0.07 -23.13
CA MET A 45 7.57 1.28 -22.66
C MET A 45 8.39 1.96 -23.75
N ALA A 46 9.02 1.20 -24.64
CA ALA A 46 9.77 1.78 -25.75
C ALA A 46 8.88 2.55 -26.74
N VAL A 47 7.60 2.18 -26.90
CA VAL A 47 6.62 2.97 -27.68
C VAL A 47 6.38 4.33 -27.03
N GLU A 48 6.17 4.37 -25.71
CA GLU A 48 5.94 5.61 -24.96
C GLU A 48 7.20 6.50 -24.91
N VAL A 49 8.38 5.89 -24.82
CA VAL A 49 9.65 6.63 -24.88
C VAL A 49 9.93 7.19 -26.28
N CYS A 50 9.42 6.56 -27.34
CA CYS A 50 9.65 6.96 -28.73
C CYS A 50 8.60 7.92 -29.29
N GLN A 51 8.24 8.94 -28.51
CA GLN A 51 7.25 9.97 -28.87
C GLN A 51 7.87 11.35 -29.13
N GLU A 52 7.08 12.24 -29.74
CA GLU A 52 7.47 13.65 -29.88
C GLU A 52 7.68 14.30 -28.50
N GLY A 53 8.78 15.07 -28.37
CA GLY A 53 9.12 15.73 -27.10
C GLY A 53 10.11 14.96 -26.24
N THR A 54 10.30 13.66 -26.47
CA THR A 54 11.32 12.88 -25.75
C THR A 54 12.71 13.09 -26.36
N PRO A 55 13.80 13.11 -25.56
CA PRO A 55 15.14 13.28 -26.09
C PRO A 55 15.74 11.97 -26.64
N VAL A 56 14.92 10.93 -26.91
CA VAL A 56 15.36 9.57 -27.29
C VAL A 56 16.22 9.50 -28.56
N LEU A 57 16.03 10.46 -29.47
CA LEU A 57 16.83 10.59 -30.69
C LEU A 57 18.28 11.01 -30.39
N ARG A 58 18.57 11.54 -29.20
CA ARG A 58 19.92 11.98 -28.78
C ARG A 58 20.67 10.88 -28.05
N GLY A 59 21.90 10.62 -28.47
CA GLY A 59 22.78 9.60 -27.88
C GLY A 59 22.61 8.22 -28.49
N LYS A 60 23.25 7.21 -27.87
CA LYS A 60 23.26 5.82 -28.37
C LYS A 60 21.95 5.10 -28.01
N ALA A 61 21.45 4.27 -28.92
CA ALA A 61 20.26 3.43 -28.67
C ALA A 61 20.45 2.49 -27.47
N ALA A 62 21.65 1.91 -27.30
CA ALA A 62 21.98 1.07 -26.15
C ALA A 62 21.81 1.77 -24.78
N SER A 63 22.10 3.07 -24.71
CA SER A 63 21.86 3.84 -23.48
C SER A 63 20.37 3.93 -23.17
N TRP A 64 19.53 4.18 -24.18
CA TRP A 64 18.08 4.24 -24.00
C TRP A 64 17.46 2.87 -23.71
N ALA A 65 17.91 1.82 -24.39
CA ALA A 65 17.53 0.44 -24.10
C ALA A 65 17.84 0.06 -22.65
N SER A 66 19.03 0.44 -22.14
CA SER A 66 19.37 0.21 -20.72
C SER A 66 18.46 0.95 -19.76
N GLY A 67 18.09 2.20 -20.07
CA GLY A 67 17.15 2.97 -19.27
C GLY A 67 15.77 2.33 -19.21
N VAL A 68 15.23 1.92 -20.37
CA VAL A 68 13.94 1.21 -20.47
C VAL A 68 13.98 -0.09 -19.67
N MET A 69 15.00 -0.91 -19.88
CA MET A 69 15.12 -2.19 -19.18
C MET A 69 15.19 -2.00 -17.66
N TYR A 70 15.94 -1.00 -17.19
CA TYR A 70 16.07 -0.76 -15.76
C TYR A 70 14.82 -0.11 -15.13
N ALA A 71 14.08 0.71 -15.87
CA ALA A 71 12.78 1.21 -15.43
C ALA A 71 11.77 0.06 -15.26
N ILE A 72 11.67 -0.83 -16.25
CA ILE A 72 10.85 -2.06 -16.14
C ILE A 72 11.31 -2.96 -14.99
N ALA A 73 12.63 -3.09 -14.80
CA ALA A 73 13.20 -3.85 -13.69
C ALA A 73 12.74 -3.32 -12.33
N ARG A 74 12.64 -2.00 -12.16
CA ARG A 74 12.13 -1.38 -10.93
C ARG A 74 10.65 -1.61 -10.71
N VAL A 75 9.82 -1.38 -11.74
CA VAL A 75 8.36 -1.62 -11.66
C VAL A 75 8.06 -3.06 -11.26
N ASN A 76 8.89 -4.01 -11.70
CA ASN A 76 8.67 -5.43 -11.52
C ASN A 76 9.62 -6.10 -10.51
N PHE A 77 10.31 -5.30 -9.68
CA PHE A 77 11.20 -5.76 -8.60
C PHE A 77 12.30 -6.74 -9.04
N LEU A 78 12.75 -6.68 -10.30
CA LEU A 78 13.76 -7.60 -10.84
C LEU A 78 15.10 -7.54 -10.08
N THR A 79 15.40 -6.40 -9.45
CA THR A 79 16.64 -6.22 -8.66
C THR A 79 16.53 -6.68 -7.22
N ASP A 80 15.36 -7.15 -6.76
CA ASP A 80 15.19 -7.72 -5.42
C ASP A 80 15.70 -9.17 -5.41
N PRO A 81 16.65 -9.54 -4.53
CA PRO A 81 17.23 -10.88 -4.46
C PRO A 81 16.23 -11.99 -4.12
N ASN A 82 15.05 -11.64 -3.59
CA ASN A 82 14.00 -12.60 -3.26
C ASN A 82 13.08 -12.92 -4.44
N GLN A 83 13.25 -12.24 -5.59
CA GLN A 83 12.42 -12.44 -6.77
C GLN A 83 13.04 -13.48 -7.72
N THR A 84 12.19 -14.16 -8.49
CA THR A 84 12.63 -15.01 -9.58
C THR A 84 11.89 -14.60 -10.86
N PRO A 85 12.60 -14.15 -11.92
CA PRO A 85 14.04 -13.97 -11.99
C PRO A 85 14.56 -12.80 -11.12
N HIS A 86 15.81 -12.88 -10.70
CA HIS A 86 16.57 -11.78 -10.08
C HIS A 86 17.73 -11.40 -10.98
N MET A 87 18.00 -10.09 -11.10
CA MET A 87 19.15 -9.56 -11.84
C MET A 87 19.62 -8.25 -11.24
N LYS A 88 20.93 -8.12 -11.02
CA LYS A 88 21.52 -6.89 -10.49
C LYS A 88 21.59 -5.79 -11.55
N ALA A 89 21.60 -4.53 -11.09
CA ALA A 89 21.72 -3.37 -11.96
C ALA A 89 23.00 -3.40 -12.82
N GLU A 90 24.10 -3.89 -12.26
CA GLU A 90 25.38 -4.05 -12.96
C GLU A 90 25.29 -5.05 -14.11
N GLU A 91 24.55 -6.15 -13.92
CA GLU A 91 24.36 -7.19 -14.94
C GLU A 91 23.50 -6.67 -16.10
N ILE A 92 22.48 -5.85 -15.80
CA ILE A 92 21.66 -5.18 -16.81
C ILE A 92 22.51 -4.20 -17.64
N ALA A 93 23.29 -3.36 -16.96
CA ALA A 93 24.15 -2.38 -17.62
C ALA A 93 25.23 -3.05 -18.49
N GLU A 94 25.88 -4.10 -17.97
CA GLU A 94 26.89 -4.88 -18.69
C GLU A 94 26.28 -5.59 -19.91
N GLY A 95 25.14 -6.25 -19.75
CA GLY A 95 24.49 -6.98 -20.85
C GLY A 95 23.99 -6.09 -21.99
N LEU A 96 23.74 -4.80 -21.73
CA LEU A 96 23.41 -3.80 -22.74
C LEU A 96 24.62 -2.95 -23.19
N GLY A 97 25.82 -3.24 -22.67
CA GLY A 97 27.07 -2.64 -23.11
C GLY A 97 27.23 -1.17 -22.72
N VAL A 98 26.70 -0.76 -21.56
CA VAL A 98 26.77 0.61 -21.04
C VAL A 98 27.27 0.66 -19.60
N SER A 99 27.64 1.84 -19.10
CA SER A 99 27.89 2.01 -17.67
C SER A 99 26.59 2.15 -16.88
N THR A 100 26.60 1.72 -15.61
CA THR A 100 25.48 1.91 -14.67
C THR A 100 25.07 3.38 -14.55
N ALA A 101 26.04 4.30 -14.49
CA ALA A 101 25.78 5.74 -14.50
C ALA A 101 25.02 6.22 -15.75
N THR A 102 25.33 5.67 -16.94
CA THR A 102 24.61 6.00 -18.17
C THR A 102 23.19 5.45 -18.14
N MET A 103 23.02 4.23 -17.65
CA MET A 103 21.73 3.57 -17.50
C MET A 103 20.81 4.35 -16.55
N TYR A 104 21.29 4.71 -15.35
CA TYR A 104 20.53 5.49 -14.38
C TYR A 104 20.13 6.86 -14.93
N ALA A 105 21.05 7.56 -15.61
CA ALA A 105 20.73 8.84 -16.24
C ALA A 105 19.62 8.71 -17.31
N LYS A 106 19.56 7.60 -18.06
CA LYS A 106 18.48 7.37 -19.04
C LYS A 106 17.19 6.93 -18.39
N LYS A 107 17.24 6.03 -17.41
CA LYS A 107 16.08 5.61 -16.63
C LYS A 107 15.38 6.81 -15.99
N ARG A 108 16.13 7.75 -15.40
CA ARG A 108 15.53 8.94 -14.78
C ARG A 108 14.75 9.79 -15.78
N VAL A 109 15.31 10.04 -16.96
CA VAL A 109 14.60 10.79 -18.01
C VAL A 109 13.33 10.07 -18.47
N ILE A 110 13.31 8.74 -18.42
CA ILE A 110 12.13 7.93 -18.76
C ILE A 110 11.09 8.03 -17.64
N GLU A 111 11.49 7.82 -16.38
CA GLU A 111 10.58 7.92 -15.24
C GLU A 111 9.96 9.32 -15.10
N ASP A 112 10.78 10.37 -15.19
CA ASP A 112 10.28 11.76 -15.13
C ASP A 112 9.38 12.08 -16.33
N GLY A 113 9.70 11.55 -17.52
CA GLY A 113 8.96 11.84 -18.75
C GLY A 113 7.64 11.08 -18.90
N LEU A 114 7.54 9.91 -18.25
CA LEU A 114 6.33 9.07 -18.25
C LEU A 114 5.55 9.18 -16.94
N GLU A 115 6.03 9.97 -15.97
CA GLU A 115 5.46 10.08 -14.62
C GLU A 115 5.30 8.69 -13.96
N LEU A 116 6.29 7.82 -14.13
CA LEU A 116 6.23 6.44 -13.67
C LEU A 116 6.03 6.36 -12.16
N ILE A 117 5.02 5.62 -11.74
CA ILE A 117 4.72 5.36 -10.34
C ILE A 117 5.25 3.98 -9.89
N PRO A 118 5.49 3.77 -8.59
CA PRO A 118 5.67 2.43 -8.06
C PRO A 118 4.48 1.54 -8.43
N PHE A 119 4.75 0.28 -8.81
CA PHE A 119 3.72 -0.67 -9.25
C PHE A 119 2.89 -0.20 -10.45
N ASP A 120 3.48 0.58 -11.37
CA ASP A 120 2.79 1.07 -12.56
C ASP A 120 2.02 -0.06 -13.31
N PRO A 121 0.67 -0.01 -13.37
CA PRO A 121 -0.16 -1.03 -14.02
C PRO A 121 0.20 -1.27 -15.49
N ASP A 122 0.54 -0.19 -16.22
CA ASP A 122 0.79 -0.26 -17.66
C ASP A 122 2.10 -0.99 -17.99
N PHE A 123 3.03 -1.02 -17.04
CA PHE A 123 4.36 -1.62 -17.21
C PHE A 123 4.61 -2.84 -16.32
N THR A 124 3.58 -3.33 -15.65
CA THR A 124 3.63 -4.59 -14.92
C THR A 124 3.64 -5.79 -15.88
N ILE A 125 4.50 -6.77 -15.58
CA ILE A 125 4.55 -8.04 -16.32
C ILE A 125 3.39 -8.95 -15.92
N GLU A 126 2.98 -9.82 -16.85
CA GLU A 126 1.81 -10.70 -16.68
C GLU A 126 1.91 -11.58 -15.43
N SER A 127 3.06 -12.21 -15.19
CA SER A 127 3.29 -13.03 -13.99
C SER A 127 3.20 -12.28 -12.66
N ARG A 128 3.25 -10.94 -12.67
CA ARG A 128 3.11 -10.09 -11.48
C ARG A 128 1.79 -9.33 -11.44
N ALA A 129 0.96 -9.41 -12.47
CA ALA A 129 -0.27 -8.64 -12.55
C ALA A 129 -1.18 -8.87 -11.33
N ASP A 130 -1.23 -10.10 -10.81
CA ASP A 130 -2.04 -10.48 -9.65
C ASP A 130 -1.52 -9.90 -8.34
N SER A 131 -0.19 -9.86 -8.22
CA SER A 131 0.52 -9.32 -7.06
C SER A 131 0.63 -7.80 -7.07
N ASN A 132 0.29 -7.14 -8.18
CA ASN A 132 0.29 -5.69 -8.27
C ASN A 132 -1.00 -5.14 -7.63
N PRO A 133 -0.92 -4.40 -6.50
CA PRO A 133 -2.09 -3.85 -5.85
C PRO A 133 -2.83 -2.82 -6.72
N LEU A 134 -2.14 -2.03 -7.53
CA LEU A 134 -2.73 -0.96 -8.35
C LEU A 134 -3.59 -1.51 -9.51
N ASN A 135 -3.37 -2.75 -9.96
CA ASN A 135 -4.21 -3.37 -10.97
C ASN A 135 -5.65 -3.64 -10.48
N TRP A 136 -5.83 -3.71 -9.17
CA TRP A 136 -7.10 -4.10 -8.56
C TRP A 136 -7.79 -2.95 -7.85
N LEU A 137 -7.15 -1.78 -7.72
CA LEU A 137 -7.69 -0.62 -7.05
C LEU A 137 -8.43 0.30 -8.03
N PHE A 138 -9.72 0.52 -7.78
CA PHE A 138 -10.59 1.34 -8.61
C PHE A 138 -11.18 2.50 -7.84
N GLU A 139 -11.22 3.67 -8.46
CA GLU A 139 -11.95 4.81 -7.94
C GLU A 139 -13.41 4.80 -8.42
N LEU A 140 -14.37 4.78 -7.49
CA LEU A 140 -15.80 4.97 -7.75
C LEU A 140 -16.36 6.01 -6.80
N ASP A 141 -16.95 7.08 -7.34
CA ASP A 141 -17.49 8.21 -6.57
C ASP A 141 -16.50 8.81 -5.54
N GLY A 142 -15.20 8.81 -5.85
CA GLY A 142 -14.14 9.29 -4.97
C GLY A 142 -13.62 8.27 -3.95
N PHE A 143 -14.07 7.01 -4.00
CA PHE A 143 -13.59 5.93 -3.14
C PHE A 143 -12.74 4.95 -3.93
N ILE A 144 -11.50 4.74 -3.48
CA ILE A 144 -10.67 3.65 -3.98
C ILE A 144 -11.06 2.37 -3.25
N PHE A 145 -11.45 1.33 -4.00
CA PHE A 145 -11.75 0.02 -3.48
C PHE A 145 -11.04 -1.06 -4.31
N ASP A 146 -10.71 -2.17 -3.67
CA ASP A 146 -10.22 -3.34 -4.37
C ASP A 146 -11.39 -4.04 -5.07
N ILE A 147 -11.39 -4.07 -6.40
CA ILE A 147 -12.48 -4.64 -7.18
C ILE A 147 -12.66 -6.15 -6.95
N ARG A 148 -11.63 -6.85 -6.46
CA ARG A 148 -11.73 -8.28 -6.10
C ARG A 148 -12.69 -8.49 -4.92
N SER A 149 -12.91 -7.46 -4.11
CA SER A 149 -13.91 -7.46 -3.04
C SER A 149 -15.33 -7.09 -3.50
N ALA A 150 -15.49 -6.62 -4.74
CA ALA A 150 -16.78 -6.24 -5.29
C ALA A 150 -17.59 -7.48 -5.69
N PRO A 151 -18.94 -7.38 -5.73
CA PRO A 151 -19.77 -8.46 -6.30
C PRO A 151 -19.30 -8.87 -7.69
N VAL A 152 -19.39 -10.18 -7.98
CA VAL A 152 -18.90 -10.78 -9.24
C VAL A 152 -19.48 -10.07 -10.46
N GLU A 153 -20.72 -9.58 -10.39
CA GLU A 153 -21.35 -8.83 -11.48
C GLU A 153 -20.61 -7.53 -11.82
N ILE A 154 -20.03 -6.85 -10.82
CA ILE A 154 -19.22 -5.65 -11.02
C ILE A 154 -17.85 -6.03 -11.60
N GLN A 155 -17.26 -7.13 -11.11
CA GLN A 155 -16.00 -7.64 -11.65
C GLN A 155 -16.16 -8.06 -13.12
N MET A 156 -17.27 -8.70 -13.48
CA MET A 156 -17.63 -9.04 -14.86
C MET A 156 -17.74 -7.81 -15.74
N ALA A 157 -18.42 -6.76 -15.28
CA ALA A 157 -18.53 -5.51 -16.02
C ALA A 157 -17.17 -4.83 -16.22
N ALA A 158 -16.27 -4.93 -15.25
CA ALA A 158 -14.91 -4.39 -15.35
C ALA A 158 -14.03 -5.19 -16.33
N VAL A 159 -14.13 -6.52 -16.36
CA VAL A 159 -13.49 -7.34 -17.40
C VAL A 159 -14.03 -7.01 -18.79
N GLU A 160 -15.36 -6.90 -18.93
CA GLU A 160 -15.99 -6.56 -20.22
C GLU A 160 -15.55 -5.18 -20.73
N SER A 161 -15.29 -4.25 -19.81
CA SER A 161 -14.78 -2.92 -20.11
C SER A 161 -13.26 -2.86 -20.27
N GLY A 162 -12.55 -3.98 -20.09
CA GLY A 162 -11.09 -4.07 -20.16
C GLY A 162 -10.35 -3.38 -19.01
N LEU A 163 -11.05 -3.09 -17.92
CA LEU A 163 -10.51 -2.40 -16.75
C LEU A 163 -9.68 -3.32 -15.86
N ILE A 164 -10.08 -4.59 -15.74
CA ILE A 164 -9.27 -5.65 -15.11
C ILE A 164 -9.04 -6.79 -16.10
N PRO A 165 -7.91 -7.50 -16.01
CA PRO A 165 -7.52 -8.48 -17.01
C PRO A 165 -8.41 -9.74 -16.98
N TYR A 166 -8.90 -10.12 -15.80
CA TYR A 166 -9.79 -11.27 -15.60
C TYR A 166 -10.43 -11.21 -14.19
N ILE A 167 -11.34 -12.14 -13.89
CA ILE A 167 -11.93 -12.31 -12.56
C ILE A 167 -11.14 -13.40 -11.81
N PRO A 168 -10.56 -13.14 -10.63
CA PRO A 168 -9.86 -14.16 -9.86
C PRO A 168 -10.71 -15.42 -9.64
N GLU A 169 -10.13 -16.62 -9.75
CA GLU A 169 -10.87 -17.89 -9.60
C GLU A 169 -11.60 -17.97 -8.26
N GLU A 170 -11.03 -17.39 -7.21
CA GLU A 170 -11.60 -17.25 -5.86
C GLU A 170 -12.92 -16.47 -5.84
N SER A 171 -13.10 -15.53 -6.78
CA SER A 171 -14.34 -14.78 -6.97
C SER A 171 -15.38 -15.56 -7.79
N LEU A 172 -14.97 -16.57 -8.57
CA LEU A 172 -15.83 -17.38 -9.45
C LEU A 172 -16.30 -18.69 -8.81
N ALA A 173 -15.75 -19.06 -7.65
CA ALA A 173 -16.21 -20.22 -6.90
C ALA A 173 -17.64 -20.00 -6.39
N GLU A 174 -18.64 -20.50 -7.11
CA GLU A 174 -19.99 -20.71 -6.56
C GLU A 174 -19.89 -21.79 -5.48
N ASP A 175 -19.71 -21.42 -4.22
CA ASP A 175 -20.14 -22.23 -3.08
C ASP A 175 -20.21 -21.40 -1.78
N GLU A 176 -21.09 -21.84 -0.88
CA GLU A 176 -21.47 -21.21 0.39
C GLU A 176 -20.33 -20.51 1.14
N PRO A 177 -20.61 -19.40 1.86
CA PRO A 177 -19.58 -18.63 2.56
C PRO A 177 -18.75 -19.58 3.41
N ASP A 178 -17.49 -19.79 3.00
CA ASP A 178 -16.49 -20.50 3.78
C ASP A 178 -16.07 -19.57 4.90
N VAL A 179 -17.00 -19.40 5.84
CA VAL A 179 -16.69 -18.90 7.17
C VAL A 179 -15.78 -19.96 7.76
N LEU A 180 -14.47 -19.83 7.56
CA LEU A 180 -13.51 -20.42 8.47
C LEU A 180 -13.90 -19.89 9.84
N PRO A 181 -14.43 -20.73 10.75
CA PRO A 181 -14.79 -20.23 12.05
C PRO A 181 -13.49 -19.78 12.71
N PHE A 182 -13.42 -18.49 13.06
CA PHE A 182 -12.44 -18.01 14.03
C PHE A 182 -12.41 -18.98 15.21
N PRO A 183 -11.24 -19.53 15.60
CA PRO A 183 -11.17 -20.39 16.75
C PRO A 183 -11.68 -19.60 17.96
N THR A 184 -12.85 -19.98 18.45
CA THR A 184 -13.40 -19.38 19.65
C THR A 184 -12.54 -19.87 20.82
N ILE A 185 -11.67 -19.00 21.35
CA ILE A 185 -11.08 -19.26 22.67
C ILE A 185 -12.24 -19.23 23.65
N GLN A 186 -12.72 -20.41 24.03
CA GLN A 186 -13.68 -20.52 25.12
C GLN A 186 -12.95 -20.05 26.39
N PRO A 187 -13.53 -19.11 27.17
CA PRO A 187 -12.94 -18.74 28.44
C PRO A 187 -12.86 -20.01 29.30
N GLN A 188 -11.63 -20.39 29.68
CA GLN A 188 -11.44 -21.45 30.64
C GLN A 188 -12.14 -21.01 31.94
N ALA A 189 -13.18 -21.76 32.31
CA ALA A 189 -13.82 -21.61 33.60
C ALA A 189 -12.81 -21.94 34.72
N PRO A 190 -12.85 -21.23 35.86
CA PRO A 190 -11.88 -21.44 36.93
C PRO A 190 -11.97 -22.86 37.49
N GLU A 191 -10.82 -23.46 37.79
CA GLU A 191 -10.70 -24.77 38.42
C GLU A 191 -11.59 -24.88 39.67
N GLU A 192 -12.53 -25.84 39.68
CA GLU A 192 -13.30 -26.18 40.88
C GLU A 192 -12.64 -27.30 41.70
N SER A 193 -12.47 -27.03 43.00
CA SER A 193 -12.18 -28.01 44.05
C SER A 193 -13.39 -28.94 44.33
N PRO A 194 -13.22 -30.11 44.97
CA PRO A 194 -14.09 -31.27 44.68
C PRO A 194 -15.33 -31.50 45.59
N GLN A 195 -16.43 -31.93 44.92
CA GLN A 195 -17.50 -32.91 45.29
C GLN A 195 -18.52 -32.58 46.42
N PRO A 196 -19.69 -33.29 46.57
CA PRO A 196 -20.29 -34.40 45.78
C PRO A 196 -21.84 -34.36 45.50
N ARG A 197 -22.25 -35.15 44.48
CA ARG A 197 -23.49 -35.96 44.27
C ARG A 197 -24.89 -35.44 44.71
N LYS A 198 -25.85 -35.41 43.75
CA LYS A 198 -26.98 -36.39 43.59
C LYS A 198 -27.97 -36.06 42.45
N GLN A 199 -28.22 -37.07 41.62
CA GLN A 199 -29.51 -37.56 41.08
C GLN A 199 -30.54 -36.64 40.38
N SER A 200 -30.69 -36.93 39.08
CA SER A 200 -31.91 -37.48 38.44
C SER A 200 -32.89 -36.58 37.66
N ARG A 201 -33.32 -37.19 36.55
CA ARG A 201 -34.62 -37.13 35.85
C ARG A 201 -34.85 -36.10 34.74
N ALA A 202 -35.14 -36.70 33.58
CA ALA A 202 -35.68 -36.17 32.35
C ALA A 202 -36.99 -35.40 32.52
N SER A 203 -37.30 -34.51 31.56
CA SER A 203 -38.60 -34.44 30.86
C SER A 203 -38.61 -33.41 29.72
N LYS A 204 -39.11 -33.85 28.57
CA LYS A 204 -39.50 -33.07 27.38
C LYS A 204 -40.58 -32.02 27.71
N LYS A 205 -40.53 -30.84 27.07
CA LYS A 205 -41.74 -30.18 26.51
C LYS A 205 -41.43 -29.11 25.47
N LYS A 206 -42.44 -28.93 24.62
CA LYS A 206 -42.50 -28.35 23.27
C LYS A 206 -42.68 -26.82 23.23
N LYS A 207 -42.35 -26.28 22.04
CA LYS A 207 -42.91 -25.11 21.32
C LYS A 207 -42.54 -23.70 21.81
N LYS A 208 -41.92 -22.91 20.92
CA LYS A 208 -42.61 -21.86 20.13
C LYS A 208 -41.70 -21.32 19.03
N ALA A 209 -42.30 -21.08 17.87
CA ALA A 209 -41.70 -20.37 16.76
C ALA A 209 -41.61 -18.86 17.08
N SER A 210 -40.49 -18.24 16.73
CA SER A 210 -40.45 -16.83 16.35
C SER A 210 -39.53 -16.69 15.15
N LYS A 211 -40.10 -16.27 14.02
CA LYS A 211 -39.36 -15.72 12.88
C LYS A 211 -38.50 -14.56 13.38
N LYS A 212 -37.18 -14.71 13.30
CA LYS A 212 -36.26 -13.58 13.16
C LYS A 212 -35.47 -13.84 11.89
N SER A 213 -35.86 -13.15 10.84
CA SER A 213 -35.07 -12.88 9.66
C SER A 213 -33.71 -12.34 10.13
N LYS A 214 -32.66 -13.15 10.00
CA LYS A 214 -31.28 -12.69 10.14
C LYS A 214 -31.00 -11.84 8.90
N LYS A 215 -30.88 -10.52 9.08
CA LYS A 215 -30.15 -9.69 8.12
C LYS A 215 -28.73 -10.24 8.07
N ALA A 216 -28.29 -10.64 6.88
CA ALA A 216 -26.89 -10.94 6.62
C ALA A 216 -26.05 -9.71 7.00
N GLY A 217 -24.99 -9.96 7.76
CA GLY A 217 -24.05 -8.93 8.19
C GLY A 217 -23.29 -8.44 6.97
N ILE A 218 -23.58 -7.19 6.60
CA ILE A 218 -22.74 -6.39 5.73
C ILE A 218 -21.45 -6.15 6.52
N ILE A 219 -20.31 -6.60 5.98
CA ILE A 219 -18.98 -6.23 6.48
C ILE A 219 -18.86 -4.70 6.27
N PRO A 220 -18.65 -3.90 7.32
CA PRO A 220 -18.49 -2.47 7.12
C PRO A 220 -17.12 -2.20 6.48
N SER A 221 -17.13 -1.65 5.27
CA SER A 221 -16.07 -0.77 4.76
C SER A 221 -15.73 0.27 5.86
N PRO A 222 -14.47 0.73 6.00
CA PRO A 222 -14.11 1.75 6.98
C PRO A 222 -15.16 2.87 6.94
N SER A 223 -15.76 3.15 8.09
CA SER A 223 -17.02 3.89 8.14
C SER A 223 -16.84 5.21 7.39
N GLN A 224 -17.74 5.57 6.48
CA GLN A 224 -17.68 6.86 5.78
C GLN A 224 -17.55 7.98 6.81
N PRO A 225 -16.66 8.98 6.62
CA PRO A 225 -16.53 10.06 7.59
C PRO A 225 -17.88 10.73 7.77
N ASP A 226 -18.27 10.97 9.02
CA ASP A 226 -19.46 11.76 9.31
C ASP A 226 -19.21 13.20 8.82
N LEU A 227 -19.72 13.50 7.62
CA LEU A 227 -19.56 14.80 6.97
C LEU A 227 -20.24 15.93 7.76
N GLU A 228 -21.02 15.62 8.80
CA GLU A 228 -21.67 16.60 9.65
C GLU A 228 -20.64 17.45 10.44
N GLY A 229 -20.50 18.72 10.04
CA GLY A 229 -19.65 19.69 10.71
C GLY A 229 -18.32 19.96 10.03
N PHE A 230 -18.02 19.27 8.92
CA PHE A 230 -16.94 19.68 8.02
C PHE A 230 -17.23 21.06 7.43
N ARG A 231 -16.18 21.88 7.34
CA ARG A 231 -16.25 23.22 6.76
C ARG A 231 -15.11 23.40 5.76
N PRO A 232 -15.32 24.23 4.72
CA PRO A 232 -14.23 24.74 3.90
C PRO A 232 -13.10 25.33 4.76
N LEU A 233 -11.86 25.12 4.32
CA LEU A 233 -10.68 25.57 5.09
C LEU A 233 -10.76 27.08 5.38
N ASP A 234 -11.09 27.89 4.39
CA ASP A 234 -11.19 29.35 4.47
C ASP A 234 -12.27 29.84 5.47
N ALA A 235 -13.31 29.05 5.72
CA ALA A 235 -14.36 29.35 6.68
C ALA A 235 -13.91 29.25 8.15
N ILE A 236 -12.85 28.48 8.44
CA ILE A 236 -12.33 28.30 9.81
C ILE A 236 -10.98 29.02 9.97
N PRO A 237 -10.81 29.91 10.97
CA PRO A 237 -9.50 30.49 11.27
C PRO A 237 -8.47 29.41 11.57
N ILE A 238 -7.24 29.51 11.02
CA ILE A 238 -6.18 28.50 11.12
C ILE A 238 -5.97 27.96 12.55
N ARG A 239 -6.02 28.83 13.58
CA ARG A 239 -5.84 28.44 15.00
C ARG A 239 -6.98 27.58 15.57
N LYS A 240 -8.12 27.57 14.90
CA LYS A 240 -9.31 26.79 15.26
C LYS A 240 -9.53 25.59 14.35
N ARG A 241 -8.69 25.41 13.32
CA ARG A 241 -8.77 24.26 12.41
C ARG A 241 -8.35 23.00 13.14
N LEU A 242 -9.18 21.99 12.99
CA LEU A 242 -8.93 20.61 13.35
C LEU A 242 -9.01 19.80 12.06
N TYR A 243 -7.98 19.00 11.79
CA TYR A 243 -7.90 18.19 10.58
C TYR A 243 -8.23 16.75 10.94
N GLN A 244 -9.09 16.12 10.15
CA GLN A 244 -9.40 14.71 10.28
C GLN A 244 -8.61 13.93 9.23
N LEU A 245 -7.91 12.89 9.69
CA LEU A 245 -7.06 12.04 8.88
C LEU A 245 -7.48 10.60 9.08
N MET A 246 -7.58 9.86 7.99
CA MET A 246 -7.61 8.41 8.02
C MET A 246 -6.24 7.87 7.62
N ILE A 247 -5.67 7.03 8.46
CA ILE A 247 -4.36 6.40 8.29
C ILE A 247 -4.62 4.92 8.09
N PHE A 248 -4.02 4.31 7.08
CA PHE A 248 -4.15 2.87 6.83
C PHE A 248 -2.81 2.29 6.41
N LEU A 249 -2.49 1.10 6.91
CA LEU A 249 -1.27 0.39 6.54
C LEU A 249 -1.44 -0.26 5.16
N LEU A 250 -0.61 0.10 4.20
CA LEU A 250 -0.65 -0.45 2.85
C LEU A 250 -0.26 -1.93 2.86
N GLY A 251 -0.94 -2.73 2.05
CA GLY A 251 -0.72 -4.18 1.96
C GLY A 251 -1.29 -5.01 3.12
N SER A 252 -2.02 -4.40 4.07
CA SER A 252 -2.71 -5.11 5.16
C SER A 252 -4.10 -5.61 4.76
N ASP A 253 -4.36 -6.88 5.02
CA ASP A 253 -5.66 -7.57 4.91
C ASP A 253 -5.81 -8.57 6.08
N PRO A 254 -6.75 -8.36 7.02
CA PRO A 254 -7.74 -7.27 7.07
C PRO A 254 -7.09 -5.89 7.28
N PRO A 255 -7.76 -4.80 6.88
CA PRO A 255 -7.17 -3.45 6.90
C PRO A 255 -6.83 -3.02 8.33
N ILE A 256 -5.60 -2.57 8.53
CA ILE A 256 -5.14 -1.94 9.77
C ILE A 256 -5.22 -0.44 9.57
N TRP A 257 -6.12 0.23 10.31
CA TRP A 257 -6.39 1.65 10.07
C TRP A 257 -6.80 2.41 11.33
N ARG A 258 -6.60 3.73 11.31
CA ARG A 258 -6.92 4.69 12.38
C ARG A 258 -7.55 5.93 11.78
N ARG A 259 -8.60 6.45 12.41
CA ARG A 259 -9.11 7.80 12.13
C ARG A 259 -8.76 8.73 13.28
N ILE A 260 -7.97 9.76 12.99
CA ILE A 260 -7.47 10.70 14.00
C ILE A 260 -7.87 12.14 13.68
N GLN A 261 -7.92 12.96 14.72
CA GLN A 261 -8.13 14.40 14.63
C GLN A 261 -6.94 15.14 15.25
N VAL A 262 -6.27 15.96 14.45
CA VAL A 262 -5.06 16.69 14.83
C VAL A 262 -5.21 18.18 14.57
N LYS A 263 -4.56 19.01 15.39
CA LYS A 263 -4.40 20.43 15.09
C LYS A 263 -3.32 20.63 14.03
N ASN A 264 -3.22 21.84 13.50
CA ASN A 264 -2.05 22.19 12.69
C ASN A 264 -0.76 21.97 13.49
N CYS A 265 0.11 21.11 12.98
CA CYS A 265 1.37 20.71 13.61
C CYS A 265 2.46 20.56 12.52
N SER A 266 3.73 20.39 12.92
CA SER A 266 4.78 20.01 11.96
C SER A 266 4.54 18.59 11.46
N LEU A 267 5.13 18.24 10.30
CA LEU A 267 5.10 16.85 9.84
C LEU A 267 5.79 15.91 10.83
N ASP A 268 6.85 16.37 11.49
CA ASP A 268 7.50 15.64 12.59
C ASP A 268 6.56 15.36 13.77
N LYS A 269 5.70 16.32 14.10
CA LYS A 269 4.70 16.11 15.15
C LYS A 269 3.54 15.23 14.68
N LEU A 270 3.22 15.27 13.38
CA LEU A 270 2.26 14.35 12.78
C LEU A 270 2.80 12.92 12.78
N HIS A 271 4.09 12.73 12.48
CA HIS A 271 4.80 11.46 12.61
C HIS A 271 4.63 10.87 14.01
N GLU A 272 4.93 11.65 15.06
CA GLU A 272 4.67 11.20 16.44
C GLU A 272 3.21 10.77 16.65
N HIS A 273 2.24 11.54 16.16
CA HIS A 273 0.82 11.19 16.30
C HIS A 273 0.47 9.87 15.59
N ILE A 274 1.05 9.61 14.42
CA ILE A 274 0.88 8.35 13.69
C ILE A 274 1.49 7.20 14.49
N GLN A 275 2.74 7.34 14.95
CA GLN A 275 3.44 6.35 15.77
C GLN A 275 2.62 5.92 16.98
N TYR A 276 2.12 6.88 17.78
CA TYR A 276 1.28 6.57 18.94
C TYR A 276 -0.09 6.00 18.58
N ALA A 277 -0.68 6.39 17.45
CA ALA A 277 -1.96 5.84 17.00
C ALA A 277 -1.82 4.38 16.52
N MET A 278 -0.67 4.05 15.95
CA MET A 278 -0.33 2.72 15.47
C MET A 278 0.23 1.83 16.58
N GLY A 279 0.82 2.41 17.63
CA GLY A 279 1.42 1.66 18.74
C GLY A 279 2.90 1.33 18.53
N TRP A 280 3.58 2.10 17.68
CA TRP A 280 5.02 2.00 17.41
C TRP A 280 5.85 2.93 18.29
N THR A 281 7.16 2.71 18.27
CA THR A 281 8.09 3.26 19.26
C THR A 281 8.98 4.38 18.74
N ASP A 282 8.81 4.81 17.49
CA ASP A 282 9.64 5.85 16.86
C ASP A 282 11.14 5.48 16.89
N SER A 283 11.43 4.23 16.55
CA SER A 283 12.78 3.63 16.57
C SER A 283 13.54 3.82 15.26
N HIS A 284 12.83 4.13 14.16
CA HIS A 284 13.37 4.13 12.80
C HIS A 284 13.18 5.47 12.08
N MET A 285 13.86 5.60 10.94
CA MET A 285 13.73 6.76 10.06
C MET A 285 12.36 6.78 9.38
N TYR A 286 11.90 7.97 8.99
CA TYR A 286 10.61 8.15 8.32
C TYR A 286 10.67 9.23 7.23
N GLN A 287 9.71 9.18 6.32
CA GLN A 287 9.44 10.26 5.37
C GLN A 287 7.95 10.35 5.01
N PHE A 288 7.54 11.54 4.55
CA PHE A 288 6.25 11.78 3.92
C PHE A 288 6.44 12.00 2.42
N ILE A 289 5.58 11.40 1.61
CA ILE A 289 5.66 11.42 0.15
C ILE A 289 4.30 11.89 -0.39
N THR A 290 4.28 13.06 -1.03
CA THR A 290 3.18 13.51 -1.88
C THR A 290 3.54 13.24 -3.35
N GLU A 291 2.62 13.48 -4.29
CA GLU A 291 2.83 13.20 -5.73
C GLU A 291 4.22 13.61 -6.26
N ASP A 292 4.67 14.83 -5.94
CA ASP A 292 5.91 15.39 -6.46
C ASP A 292 6.97 15.70 -5.37
N LYS A 293 6.67 15.50 -4.09
CA LYS A 293 7.52 15.99 -2.98
C LYS A 293 7.76 14.96 -1.90
N ARG A 294 8.96 15.01 -1.32
CA ARG A 294 9.39 14.21 -0.17
C ARG A 294 9.75 15.10 1.01
N TYR A 295 9.31 14.72 2.20
CA TYR A 295 9.59 15.43 3.43
C TYR A 295 10.12 14.48 4.50
N GLY A 296 11.28 14.77 5.06
CA GLY A 296 11.97 13.91 6.04
C GLY A 296 13.15 14.65 6.65
N ASP A 297 14.12 13.94 7.22
CA ASP A 297 15.37 14.55 7.69
C ASP A 297 16.32 14.81 6.50
N PRO A 298 16.65 16.08 6.19
CA PRO A 298 17.54 16.42 5.08
C PRO A 298 18.92 15.74 5.13
N PHE A 299 19.45 15.48 6.33
CA PHE A 299 20.79 14.89 6.52
C PHE A 299 20.86 13.43 6.05
N LEU A 300 19.72 12.73 6.01
CA LEU A 300 19.66 11.34 5.55
C LEU A 300 19.82 11.20 4.03
N PHE A 301 19.73 12.31 3.30
CA PHE A 301 19.72 12.35 1.84
C PHE A 301 20.75 13.33 1.27
N GLU A 302 21.65 13.88 2.10
CA GLU A 302 22.68 14.87 1.69
C GLU A 302 23.69 14.31 0.66
N ASP A 303 23.99 13.01 0.70
CA ASP A 303 24.92 12.35 -0.22
C ASP A 303 24.23 11.79 -1.48
N ASP A 304 22.91 11.86 -1.54
CA ASP A 304 22.11 11.25 -2.59
C ASP A 304 21.60 12.36 -3.52
N PHE A 305 22.41 12.67 -4.53
CA PHE A 305 22.26 13.81 -5.46
C PHE A 305 20.88 13.90 -6.15
N ASP A 306 20.06 12.83 -6.08
CA ASP A 306 18.77 12.65 -6.74
C ASP A 306 17.56 12.55 -5.77
N SER A 307 17.75 12.35 -4.46
CA SER A 307 16.67 12.40 -3.46
C SER A 307 16.59 13.81 -2.87
N GLN A 308 16.08 14.75 -3.67
CA GLN A 308 15.73 16.04 -3.12
C GLN A 308 14.62 15.86 -2.09
N ILE A 309 14.97 15.87 -0.80
CA ILE A 309 14.02 16.27 0.22
C ILE A 309 13.57 17.68 -0.11
N HIS A 310 12.27 17.80 -0.36
CA HIS A 310 11.64 19.06 -0.70
C HIS A 310 11.35 19.89 0.56
N GLY A 311 11.32 19.25 1.73
CA GLY A 311 11.26 19.97 2.99
C GLY A 311 11.64 19.15 4.22
N ASP A 312 12.34 19.80 5.13
CA ASP A 312 12.67 19.32 6.48
C ASP A 312 11.37 19.13 7.30
N ALA A 313 11.04 17.89 7.66
CA ALA A 313 9.76 17.52 8.30
C ALA A 313 9.45 18.32 9.59
N PRO A 314 10.43 18.58 10.48
CA PRO A 314 10.28 19.51 11.60
C PRO A 314 9.85 20.94 11.22
N LYS A 315 10.22 21.42 10.03
CA LYS A 315 9.98 22.81 9.57
C LYS A 315 8.68 22.96 8.77
N VAL A 316 8.22 21.91 8.09
CA VAL A 316 6.99 21.94 7.28
C VAL A 316 5.76 21.70 8.15
N LYS A 317 4.67 22.47 7.97
CA LYS A 317 3.41 22.23 8.67
C LYS A 317 2.48 21.37 7.83
N PHE A 318 1.71 20.50 8.48
CA PHE A 318 0.70 19.67 7.80
C PHE A 318 -0.25 20.49 6.92
N ARG A 319 -0.68 21.67 7.38
CA ARG A 319 -1.54 22.55 6.56
C ARG A 319 -0.94 22.93 5.20
N ASP A 320 0.39 22.92 5.07
CA ASP A 320 1.10 23.36 3.87
C ASP A 320 1.09 22.25 2.81
N LEU A 321 0.69 21.03 3.19
CA LEU A 321 0.45 19.89 2.27
C LEU A 321 -0.98 19.87 1.74
N ILE A 322 -1.91 20.58 2.40
CA ILE A 322 -3.32 20.56 2.01
C ILE A 322 -3.52 21.44 0.76
N PRO A 323 -4.18 20.92 -0.30
CA PRO A 323 -4.51 21.73 -1.48
C PRO A 323 -5.28 22.99 -1.12
N GLU A 324 -5.07 24.08 -1.87
CA GLU A 324 -5.81 25.33 -1.66
C GLU A 324 -7.33 25.15 -1.83
N SER A 325 -7.75 24.18 -2.66
CA SER A 325 -9.17 23.81 -2.83
C SER A 325 -9.80 23.26 -1.55
N GLY A 326 -8.98 22.71 -0.65
CA GLY A 326 -9.43 22.05 0.58
C GLY A 326 -10.16 20.72 0.33
N GLU A 327 -10.04 20.17 -0.87
CA GLU A 327 -10.55 18.85 -1.24
C GLU A 327 -9.80 17.73 -0.50
N SER A 328 -10.42 16.55 -0.45
CA SER A 328 -9.74 15.36 0.05
C SER A 328 -8.50 15.10 -0.80
N PHE A 329 -7.39 14.78 -0.14
CA PHE A 329 -6.15 14.42 -0.83
C PHE A 329 -5.43 13.33 -0.03
N ARG A 330 -4.58 12.58 -0.72
CA ARG A 330 -3.85 11.45 -0.16
C ARG A 330 -2.35 11.63 -0.33
N PHE A 331 -1.61 11.09 0.62
CA PHE A 331 -0.16 11.05 0.60
C PHE A 331 0.33 9.85 1.42
N VAL A 332 1.58 9.48 1.23
CA VAL A 332 2.19 8.33 1.89
C VAL A 332 3.06 8.79 3.05
N TYR A 333 3.02 8.03 4.14
CA TYR A 333 3.97 8.10 5.24
C TYR A 333 4.71 6.76 5.32
N GLU A 334 6.01 6.79 5.02
CA GLU A 334 6.88 5.63 5.10
C GLU A 334 7.67 5.69 6.41
N TYR A 335 7.69 4.58 7.13
CA TYR A 335 8.41 4.39 8.38
C TYR A 335 9.26 3.13 8.29
N ASP A 336 10.45 3.20 8.85
CA ASP A 336 11.49 2.17 8.74
C ASP A 336 11.83 1.81 7.30
N PHE A 337 12.88 2.43 6.75
CA PHE A 337 13.33 2.15 5.38
C PHE A 337 13.93 0.74 5.21
N GLY A 338 14.15 0.00 6.31
CA GLY A 338 14.53 -1.41 6.26
C GLY A 338 13.32 -2.29 5.99
N ASP A 339 12.31 -2.20 6.85
CA ASP A 339 11.07 -3.00 6.76
C ASP A 339 10.07 -2.45 5.73
N GLY A 340 10.19 -1.18 5.36
CA GLY A 340 9.39 -0.51 4.32
C GLY A 340 7.93 -0.34 4.71
N TRP A 341 7.65 0.13 5.93
CA TRP A 341 6.26 0.30 6.37
C TRP A 341 5.60 1.52 5.76
N GLU A 342 4.78 1.31 4.73
CA GLU A 342 4.06 2.36 4.05
C GLU A 342 2.63 2.53 4.58
N HIS A 343 2.27 3.76 4.94
CA HIS A 343 0.92 4.14 5.35
C HIS A 343 0.33 5.09 4.34
N GLY A 344 -0.87 4.77 3.86
CA GLY A 344 -1.71 5.74 3.20
C GLY A 344 -2.32 6.69 4.24
N ILE A 345 -2.23 7.99 3.99
CA ILE A 345 -2.91 9.02 4.77
C ILE A 345 -3.89 9.75 3.86
N GLU A 346 -5.15 9.72 4.25
CA GLU A 346 -6.24 10.45 3.62
C GLU A 346 -6.68 11.62 4.48
N PHE A 347 -6.64 12.82 3.90
CA PHE A 347 -7.22 14.01 4.51
C PHE A 347 -8.72 14.06 4.24
N GLU A 348 -9.53 13.79 5.25
CA GLU A 348 -11.00 13.76 5.09
C GLU A 348 -11.64 15.15 5.18
N GLY A 349 -10.89 16.16 5.65
CA GLY A 349 -11.34 17.56 5.72
C GLY A 349 -11.11 18.25 7.07
N CYS A 350 -11.76 19.40 7.27
CA CYS A 350 -11.55 20.28 8.41
C CYS A 350 -12.81 20.52 9.26
N LEU A 351 -12.63 20.49 10.59
CA LEU A 351 -13.63 20.83 11.59
C LEU A 351 -13.13 21.97 12.51
N GLU A 352 -14.02 22.55 13.31
CA GLU A 352 -13.64 23.49 14.36
C GLU A 352 -13.29 22.78 15.67
N VAL A 353 -12.20 23.20 16.30
CA VAL A 353 -11.83 22.75 17.64
C VAL A 353 -12.96 23.02 18.64
N LYS A 354 -13.36 21.99 19.38
CA LYS A 354 -14.40 22.11 20.42
C LYS A 354 -13.79 22.61 21.73
N LYS A 355 -14.46 23.58 22.37
CA LYS A 355 -14.01 24.15 23.66
C LYS A 355 -14.04 23.05 24.74
N GLY A 356 -12.94 22.91 25.48
CA GLY A 356 -12.81 21.92 26.57
C GLY A 356 -12.37 20.53 26.14
N VAL A 357 -12.12 20.31 24.83
CA VAL A 357 -11.59 19.04 24.31
C VAL A 357 -10.07 19.14 24.16
N ARG A 358 -9.35 18.11 24.64
CA ARG A 358 -7.91 17.94 24.43
C ARG A 358 -7.70 17.17 23.12
N TYR A 359 -6.78 17.65 22.31
CA TYR A 359 -6.38 17.05 21.03
C TYR A 359 -4.89 16.68 21.10
N PRO A 360 -4.42 15.69 20.33
CA PRO A 360 -5.13 14.93 19.29
C PRO A 360 -6.16 13.92 19.84
N LEU A 361 -7.01 13.38 18.97
CA LEU A 361 -7.97 12.30 19.27
C LEU A 361 -7.86 11.19 18.23
N CYS A 362 -7.97 9.94 18.65
CA CYS A 362 -8.30 8.83 17.77
C CYS A 362 -9.79 8.54 17.97
N LEU A 363 -10.57 8.67 16.90
CA LEU A 363 -12.02 8.49 16.93
C LEU A 363 -12.37 7.01 16.88
N GLU A 364 -11.70 6.27 16.00
CA GLU A 364 -11.93 4.87 15.69
C GLU A 364 -10.77 4.29 14.89
N GLY A 365 -10.84 2.99 14.63
CA GLY A 365 -9.82 2.21 13.95
C GLY A 365 -10.07 0.72 14.19
N GLU A 366 -9.35 -0.12 13.47
CA GLU A 366 -9.46 -1.58 13.58
C GLU A 366 -8.11 -2.26 13.43
N ASN A 367 -8.00 -3.44 14.04
CA ASN A 367 -6.82 -4.33 14.06
C ASN A 367 -5.56 -3.74 14.72
N ALA A 368 -4.76 -4.60 15.33
CA ALA A 368 -3.47 -4.20 15.91
C ALA A 368 -2.48 -3.89 14.78
N CYS A 369 -1.61 -2.90 14.99
CA CYS A 369 -0.51 -2.64 14.07
C CYS A 369 0.56 -3.73 14.24
N PRO A 370 1.31 -4.09 13.18
CA PRO A 370 2.38 -5.07 13.30
C PRO A 370 3.41 -4.66 14.36
N PRO A 371 4.00 -5.61 15.10
CA PRO A 371 5.16 -5.31 15.96
C PRO A 371 6.32 -4.72 15.15
N GLU A 372 7.20 -3.97 15.82
CA GLU A 372 8.46 -3.45 15.24
C GLU A 372 9.40 -4.60 14.82
N ASP A 373 10.27 -4.33 13.84
CA ASP A 373 11.40 -5.17 13.42
C ASP A 373 11.02 -6.63 13.03
N ILE A 374 9.89 -6.81 12.35
CA ILE A 374 9.43 -8.14 11.91
C ILE A 374 9.59 -8.40 10.42
N GLY A 375 10.22 -7.49 9.66
CA GLY A 375 10.50 -7.68 8.25
C GLY A 375 9.37 -7.21 7.32
N GLY A 376 8.72 -6.09 7.67
CA GLY A 376 7.71 -5.47 6.83
C GLY A 376 6.41 -6.27 6.69
N ILE A 377 5.57 -5.90 5.72
CA ILE A 377 4.22 -6.46 5.59
C ILE A 377 4.20 -7.97 5.35
N TRP A 378 5.18 -8.50 4.62
CA TRP A 378 5.32 -9.94 4.38
C TRP A 378 5.77 -10.68 5.64
N GLY A 379 6.76 -10.11 6.33
CA GLY A 379 7.23 -10.60 7.62
C GLY A 379 6.10 -10.65 8.65
N TYR A 380 5.17 -9.68 8.62
CA TYR A 380 3.96 -9.69 9.43
C TYR A 380 3.07 -10.91 9.19
N TYR A 381 2.78 -11.24 7.94
CA TYR A 381 1.93 -12.41 7.66
C TYR A 381 2.60 -13.72 8.06
N ASP A 382 3.90 -13.84 7.85
CA ASP A 382 4.64 -15.02 8.29
C ASP A 382 4.73 -15.11 9.82
N PHE A 383 4.90 -13.97 10.49
CA PHE A 383 4.79 -13.85 11.94
C PHE A 383 3.42 -14.31 12.45
N LEU A 384 2.32 -13.89 11.83
CA LEU A 384 0.97 -14.32 12.19
C LEU A 384 0.76 -15.83 12.00
N LYS A 385 1.24 -16.39 10.89
CA LYS A 385 1.18 -17.85 10.64
C LYS A 385 1.96 -18.63 11.69
N ALA A 386 3.15 -18.15 12.06
CA ALA A 386 3.98 -18.76 13.09
C ALA A 386 3.31 -18.69 14.47
N LEU A 387 2.78 -17.53 14.84
CA LEU A 387 2.10 -17.32 16.13
C LEU A 387 0.83 -18.17 16.26
N ALA A 388 0.06 -18.34 15.17
CA ALA A 388 -1.18 -19.11 15.18
C ALA A 388 -0.98 -20.64 15.25
N ASN A 389 0.19 -21.15 14.88
CA ASN A 389 0.46 -22.59 14.80
C ASN A 389 1.60 -23.02 15.74
N PRO A 390 1.28 -23.63 16.90
CA PRO A 390 2.28 -24.12 17.87
C PRO A 390 3.28 -25.17 17.34
N LYS A 391 3.06 -25.70 16.13
CA LYS A 391 3.97 -26.65 15.46
C LYS A 391 4.81 -26.02 14.36
N HIS A 392 4.62 -24.73 14.09
CA HIS A 392 5.44 -24.01 13.12
C HIS A 392 6.86 -23.86 13.65
N GLU A 393 7.86 -23.96 12.77
CA GLU A 393 9.27 -23.90 13.16
C GLU A 393 9.61 -22.59 13.88
N GLY A 394 9.07 -21.46 13.40
CA GLY A 394 9.22 -20.14 14.03
C GLY A 394 8.22 -19.78 15.14
N HIS A 395 7.42 -20.73 15.66
CA HIS A 395 6.40 -20.40 16.67
C HIS A 395 7.01 -19.90 17.98
N GLU A 396 8.06 -20.56 18.47
CA GLU A 396 8.71 -20.20 19.73
C GLU A 396 9.31 -18.80 19.65
N ASP A 397 10.03 -18.49 18.56
CA ASP A 397 10.60 -17.17 18.29
C ASP A 397 9.51 -16.09 18.20
N ALA A 398 8.43 -16.34 17.46
CA ALA A 398 7.32 -15.40 17.31
C ALA A 398 6.60 -15.16 18.64
N ALA A 399 6.38 -16.20 19.45
CA ALA A 399 5.74 -16.06 20.76
C ALA A 399 6.63 -15.32 21.77
N GLU A 400 7.94 -15.55 21.74
CA GLU A 400 8.91 -14.82 22.56
C GLU A 400 8.95 -13.34 22.19
N TRP A 401 8.92 -13.02 20.88
CA TRP A 401 8.95 -11.65 20.37
C TRP A 401 7.85 -10.75 20.95
N VAL A 402 6.65 -11.30 21.12
CA VAL A 402 5.49 -10.57 21.66
C VAL A 402 5.19 -10.89 23.12
N ASP A 403 6.11 -11.54 23.84
CA ASP A 403 5.91 -11.99 25.23
C ASP A 403 4.59 -12.78 25.42
N GLY A 404 4.21 -13.54 24.38
CA GLY A 404 2.96 -14.30 24.28
C GLY A 404 1.67 -13.46 24.29
N LYS A 405 1.75 -12.15 24.09
CA LYS A 405 0.61 -11.21 24.17
C LYS A 405 0.50 -10.35 22.91
N PHE A 406 0.04 -10.96 21.83
CA PHE A 406 -0.39 -10.22 20.64
C PHE A 406 -1.72 -10.75 20.15
N ASP A 407 -2.71 -9.86 20.05
CA ASP A 407 -3.99 -10.14 19.43
C ASP A 407 -4.10 -9.24 18.18
N PRO A 408 -4.02 -9.79 16.96
CA PRO A 408 -4.06 -9.00 15.73
C PRO A 408 -5.38 -8.26 15.54
N SER A 409 -6.45 -8.64 16.23
CA SER A 409 -7.75 -7.97 16.17
C SER A 409 -7.93 -6.87 17.22
N ALA A 410 -7.00 -6.75 18.17
CA ALA A 410 -7.13 -5.83 19.29
C ALA A 410 -6.83 -4.39 18.89
N PHE A 411 -7.78 -3.49 19.14
CA PHE A 411 -7.57 -2.05 19.01
C PHE A 411 -8.47 -1.26 19.98
N SER A 412 -7.95 -0.15 20.50
CA SER A 412 -8.68 0.77 21.39
C SER A 412 -8.39 2.23 21.03
N ALA A 413 -9.36 2.88 20.40
CA ALA A 413 -9.29 4.31 20.05
C ALA A 413 -9.05 5.20 21.28
N LYS A 414 -9.55 4.79 22.46
CA LYS A 414 -9.34 5.49 23.72
C LYS A 414 -7.89 5.41 24.19
N GLU A 415 -7.25 4.25 24.04
CA GLU A 415 -5.84 4.07 24.41
C GLU A 415 -4.93 4.78 23.40
N ALA A 416 -5.20 4.66 22.10
CA ALA A 416 -4.50 5.43 21.06
C ALA A 416 -4.60 6.95 21.32
N THR A 417 -5.79 7.44 21.69
CA THR A 417 -5.97 8.85 22.09
C THR A 417 -5.10 9.22 23.29
N LYS A 418 -5.05 8.35 24.30
CA LYS A 418 -4.24 8.59 25.51
C LYS A 418 -2.75 8.67 25.15
N MET A 419 -2.23 7.70 24.39
CA MET A 419 -0.84 7.66 23.96
C MET A 419 -0.47 8.91 23.15
N MET A 420 -1.27 9.28 22.14
CA MET A 420 -1.03 10.48 21.34
C MET A 420 -1.05 11.79 22.15
N GLN A 421 -1.78 11.84 23.27
CA GLN A 421 -1.88 13.03 24.11
C GLN A 421 -0.78 13.12 25.15
N GLU A 422 -0.35 11.98 25.71
CA GLU A 422 0.65 11.91 26.77
C GLU A 422 2.07 11.92 26.22
N GLY A 423 2.28 11.33 25.03
CA GLY A 423 3.62 11.01 24.54
C GLY A 423 4.25 9.86 25.35
N PHE A 424 5.47 9.45 24.98
CA PHE A 424 6.27 8.52 25.78
C PHE A 424 6.66 9.08 27.16
#